data_AF-A0A1F8GUH6-F1
#
_entry.id   AF-A0A1F8GUH6-F1
#
_cell.length_a   1.000
_cell.length_b   1.000
_cell.length_c   1.000
_cell.angle_alpha   90.00
_cell.angle_beta   90.00
_cell.angle_gamma   90.00
#
_symmetry.space_group_name_H-M   'P 1'
#
loop_
_entity.id
_entity.type
_entity.pdbx_description
1 polymer ?
#
loop_
_entity_poly.entity_id
_entity_poly.type
_entity_poly.pdbx_seq_one_letter_code
_entity_poly.pdbx_strand_id
1 'polypeptide(L)'
;MIKDSPNASAVAREVVETIKAGKLVRKGAIAIKHGYGPSIAQHPHKVTKTRSYQLEIAKAVESMEIERSRALALMPSRIGTAKYNHLVDGVDKLTKNIQLLSGHSTENRSIHIEISEVIAKKNQPTVDDAFIEHAG
;
A
#
# COMPACT_ATOMS: atom_id res chain seq x y z
N MET A 1 -5.16 -2.36 28.28
CA MET A 1 -6.15 -1.28 28.07
C MET A 1 -5.59 -0.31 27.04
N ILE A 2 -6.14 -0.29 25.82
CA ILE A 2 -5.66 0.57 24.74
C ILE A 2 -6.24 1.97 25.00
N LYS A 3 -5.39 2.93 25.41
CA LYS A 3 -5.82 4.30 25.72
C LYS A 3 -6.06 5.08 24.42
N ASP A 4 -7.27 5.60 24.24
CA ASP A 4 -7.52 6.65 23.27
C ASP A 4 -6.78 7.92 23.71
N SER A 5 -6.06 8.55 22.78
CA SER A 5 -5.22 9.70 23.06
C SER A 5 -5.41 10.73 21.95
N PRO A 6 -5.88 11.95 22.27
CA PRO A 6 -5.98 13.04 21.29
C PRO A 6 -4.64 13.33 20.58
N ASN A 7 -3.53 13.22 21.32
CA ASN A 7 -2.19 13.42 20.78
C ASN A 7 -1.82 12.35 19.74
N ALA A 8 -2.24 11.10 19.95
CA ALA A 8 -1.97 10.03 18.98
C ALA A 8 -2.71 10.27 17.65
N SER A 9 -3.95 10.76 17.72
CA SER A 9 -4.69 11.17 16.51
C SER A 9 -4.03 12.36 15.81
N ALA A 10 -3.53 13.35 16.56
CA ALA A 10 -2.82 14.49 15.98
C ALA A 10 -1.52 14.07 15.26
N VAL A 11 -0.75 13.17 15.89
CA VAL A 11 0.43 12.55 15.26
C VAL A 11 0.05 11.80 13.99
N ALA A 12 -1.02 11.01 14.01
CA ALA A 12 -1.49 10.27 12.83
C ALA A 12 -1.82 11.20 11.66
N ARG A 13 -2.55 12.29 11.91
CA ARG A 13 -2.91 13.29 10.90
C ARG A 13 -1.68 13.96 10.29
N GLU A 14 -0.72 14.37 11.12
CA GLU A 14 0.52 14.98 10.60
C GLU A 14 1.38 14.00 9.81
N VAL A 15 1.41 12.71 10.21
CA VAL A 15 2.05 11.65 9.41
C VAL A 15 1.39 11.52 8.05
N VAL A 16 0.06 11.48 7.99
CA VAL A 16 -0.70 11.41 6.74
C VAL A 16 -0.38 12.60 5.83
N GLU A 17 -0.41 13.82 6.35
CA GLU A 17 -0.10 15.02 5.56
C GLU A 17 1.36 15.05 5.08
N THR A 18 2.30 14.58 5.91
CA THR A 18 3.71 14.48 5.53
C THR A 18 3.91 13.50 4.37
N ILE A 19 3.22 12.35 4.41
CA ILE A 19 3.26 11.34 3.33
C ILE A 19 2.62 11.88 2.05
N LYS A 20 1.45 12.52 2.15
CA LYS A 20 0.77 13.13 1.00
C LYS A 20 1.62 14.20 0.33
N ALA A 21 2.43 14.92 1.10
CA ALA A 21 3.38 15.90 0.59
C ALA A 21 4.67 15.28 -0.01
N GLY A 22 4.82 13.95 0.01
CA GLY A 22 6.02 13.26 -0.47
C GLY A 22 7.25 13.50 0.40
N LYS A 23 7.08 13.90 1.66
CA LYS A 23 8.18 14.22 2.59
C LYS A 23 8.53 13.02 3.45
N LEU A 24 9.79 12.97 3.90
CA LEU A 24 10.25 11.95 4.82
C LEU A 24 9.55 12.07 6.19
N VAL A 25 8.94 10.97 6.65
CA VAL A 25 8.23 10.93 7.94
C VAL A 25 9.19 10.65 9.08
N ARG A 26 9.44 11.68 9.91
CA ARG A 26 10.19 11.53 11.18
C ARG A 26 9.22 11.38 12.34
N LYS A 27 8.68 10.17 12.54
CA LYS A 27 7.62 9.88 13.53
C LYS A 27 7.96 10.35 14.96
N GLY A 28 9.22 10.22 15.38
CA GLY A 28 9.67 10.71 16.69
C GLY A 28 9.57 12.23 16.83
N ALA A 29 9.99 12.98 15.81
CA ALA A 29 9.89 14.45 15.82
C ALA A 29 8.42 14.92 15.83
N ILE A 30 7.57 14.26 15.04
CA ILE A 30 6.13 14.52 15.03
C ILE A 30 5.52 14.20 16.41
N ALA A 31 5.91 13.10 17.05
CA ALA A 31 5.45 12.76 18.39
C ALA A 31 5.83 13.83 19.43
N ILE A 32 7.08 14.32 19.42
CA ILE A 32 7.54 15.40 20.31
C ILE A 32 6.69 16.66 20.10
N LYS A 33 6.46 17.04 18.84
CA LYS A 33 5.66 18.22 18.48
C LYS A 33 4.23 18.16 19.05
N HIS A 34 3.66 16.96 19.16
CA HIS A 34 2.32 16.72 19.74
C HIS A 34 2.35 16.36 21.23
N GLY A 35 3.42 16.73 21.94
CA GLY A 35 3.48 16.66 23.41
C GLY A 35 3.87 15.30 23.99
N TYR A 36 4.39 14.37 23.18
CA TYR A 36 4.99 13.15 23.72
C TYR A 36 6.40 13.44 24.26
N GLY A 37 6.70 12.88 25.43
CA GLY A 37 8.04 12.97 26.00
C GLY A 37 9.11 12.28 25.13
N PRO A 38 10.39 12.68 25.27
CA PRO A 38 11.50 12.12 24.48
C PRO A 38 11.60 10.59 24.52
N SER A 39 11.32 9.98 25.67
CA SER A 39 11.31 8.53 25.84
C SER A 39 10.25 7.82 25.00
N ILE A 40 9.10 8.44 24.78
CA ILE A 40 8.06 7.90 23.90
C ILE A 40 8.42 8.16 22.44
N ALA A 41 8.98 9.34 22.13
CA ALA A 41 9.38 9.71 20.78
C ALA A 41 10.51 8.84 20.21
N GLN A 42 11.43 8.36 21.06
CA GLN A 42 12.44 7.37 20.69
C GLN A 42 11.85 5.99 20.36
N HIS A 43 10.61 5.74 20.78
CA HIS A 43 9.88 4.51 20.54
C HIS A 43 8.54 4.77 19.85
N PRO A 44 8.52 5.24 18.59
CA PRO A 44 7.30 5.66 17.90
C PRO A 44 6.22 4.58 17.85
N HIS A 45 6.60 3.30 17.89
CA HIS A 45 5.67 2.17 17.94
C HIS A 45 4.69 2.24 19.13
N LYS A 46 5.05 2.91 20.23
CA LYS A 46 4.16 3.13 21.37
C LYS A 46 3.00 4.06 21.03
N VAL A 47 3.20 5.00 20.10
CA VAL A 47 2.16 5.91 19.59
C VAL A 47 1.39 5.24 18.45
N THR A 48 2.10 4.62 17.49
CA THR A 48 1.46 4.07 16.28
C THR A 48 0.59 2.84 16.54
N LYS A 49 0.80 2.13 17.66
CA LYS A 49 -0.02 0.99 18.08
C LYS A 49 -1.28 1.40 18.85
N THR A 50 -1.49 2.68 19.11
CA THR A 50 -2.71 3.15 19.79
C THR A 50 -3.90 3.06 18.84
N ARG A 51 -5.08 2.74 19.37
CA ARG A 51 -6.34 2.66 18.60
C ARG A 51 -6.63 3.97 17.87
N SER A 52 -6.52 5.09 18.59
CA SER A 52 -6.74 6.44 18.07
C SER A 52 -5.82 6.80 16.91
N TYR A 53 -4.54 6.37 16.93
CA TYR A 53 -3.65 6.52 15.77
C TYR A 53 -4.13 5.64 14.60
N GLN A 54 -4.36 4.34 14.84
CA GLN A 54 -4.74 3.38 13.82
C GLN A 54 -6.07 3.74 13.13
N LEU A 55 -7.04 4.25 13.89
CA LEU A 55 -8.33 4.69 13.36
C LEU A 55 -8.16 5.83 12.35
N GLU A 56 -7.33 6.83 12.66
CA GLU A 56 -7.11 7.97 11.76
C GLU A 56 -6.33 7.54 10.51
N ILE A 57 -5.37 6.61 10.65
CA ILE A 57 -4.69 6.02 9.50
C ILE A 57 -5.68 5.23 8.63
N ALA A 58 -6.54 4.41 9.23
CA ALA A 58 -7.51 3.60 8.49
C ALA A 58 -8.47 4.46 7.66
N LYS A 59 -9.02 5.52 8.25
CA LYS A 59 -9.88 6.49 7.53
C LYS A 59 -9.15 7.15 6.36
N ALA A 60 -7.88 7.51 6.55
CA ALA A 60 -7.09 8.12 5.50
C ALA A 60 -6.82 7.14 4.35
N VAL A 61 -6.49 5.89 4.66
CA VAL A 61 -6.28 4.82 3.67
C VAL A 61 -7.56 4.56 2.90
N GLU A 62 -8.70 4.39 3.57
CA GLU A 62 -10.00 4.16 2.93
C GLU A 62 -10.34 5.28 1.95
N SER A 63 -10.17 6.54 2.35
CA SER A 63 -10.38 7.70 1.46
C SER A 63 -9.46 7.68 0.24
N MET A 64 -8.19 7.28 0.40
CA MET A 64 -7.25 7.18 -0.72
C MET A 64 -7.60 6.01 -1.67
N GLU A 65 -8.10 4.90 -1.14
CA GLU A 65 -8.54 3.75 -1.94
C GLU A 65 -9.76 4.09 -2.80
N ILE A 66 -10.70 4.84 -2.24
CA ILE A 66 -11.86 5.36 -2.99
C ILE A 66 -11.39 6.26 -4.14
N GLU A 67 -10.48 7.21 -3.88
CA GLU A 67 -9.96 8.10 -4.92
C GLU A 67 -9.13 7.36 -5.97
N ARG A 68 -8.31 6.38 -5.57
CA ARG A 68 -7.56 5.52 -6.49
C ARG A 68 -8.52 4.77 -7.43
N SER A 69 -9.61 4.23 -6.87
CA SER A 69 -10.60 3.48 -7.64
C SER A 69 -11.35 4.37 -8.64
N ARG A 70 -11.70 5.61 -8.22
CA ARG A 70 -12.27 6.62 -9.12
C ARG A 70 -11.32 6.98 -10.26
N ALA A 71 -10.04 7.21 -9.94
CA ALA A 71 -9.03 7.52 -10.94
C ALA A 71 -8.86 6.38 -11.96
N LEU A 72 -8.76 5.13 -11.49
CA LEU A 72 -8.67 3.94 -12.34
C LEU A 72 -9.89 3.79 -13.27
N ALA A 73 -11.10 4.03 -12.77
CA ALA A 73 -12.32 3.97 -13.58
C ALA A 73 -12.35 5.02 -14.71
N LEU A 74 -11.70 6.17 -14.52
CA LEU A 74 -11.61 7.23 -15.52
C LEU A 74 -10.53 6.98 -16.57
N MET A 75 -9.51 6.17 -16.28
CA MET A 75 -8.35 5.97 -17.16
C MET A 75 -8.70 5.53 -18.58
N PRO A 76 -9.60 4.55 -18.83
CA PRO A 76 -9.92 4.11 -20.19
C PRO A 76 -10.45 5.24 -21.08
N SER A 77 -11.26 6.13 -20.51
CA SER A 77 -11.84 7.27 -21.23
C SER A 77 -10.83 8.37 -21.58
N ARG A 78 -9.61 8.31 -21.05
CA ARG A 78 -8.59 9.37 -21.16
C ARG A 78 -7.31 8.93 -21.87
N ILE A 79 -7.17 7.65 -22.26
CA ILE A 79 -5.96 7.04 -22.85
C ILE A 79 -5.29 7.90 -23.92
N GLY A 80 -6.07 8.52 -24.83
CA GLY A 80 -5.52 9.33 -25.93
C GLY A 80 -5.16 10.77 -25.56
N THR A 81 -5.24 11.17 -24.29
CA THR A 81 -5.08 12.57 -23.87
C THR A 81 -3.87 12.74 -22.97
N ALA A 82 -3.26 13.93 -22.99
CA ALA A 82 -2.21 14.29 -22.02
C ALA A 82 -2.66 14.13 -20.54
N LYS A 83 -3.98 14.10 -20.30
CA LYS A 83 -4.57 13.85 -18.98
C LYS A 83 -4.42 12.40 -18.51
N TYR A 84 -4.10 11.45 -19.40
CA TYR A 84 -3.82 10.06 -19.02
C TYR A 84 -2.57 9.94 -18.14
N ASN A 85 -1.46 10.58 -18.55
CA ASN A 85 -0.21 10.53 -17.79
C ASN A 85 -0.40 11.11 -16.37
N HIS A 86 -1.15 12.20 -16.25
CA HIS A 86 -1.48 12.77 -14.94
C HIS A 86 -2.35 11.85 -14.07
N LEU A 87 -3.24 11.06 -14.69
CA LEU A 87 -4.02 10.04 -13.98
C LEU A 87 -3.14 8.87 -13.54
N VAL A 88 -2.24 8.38 -14.40
CA VAL A 88 -1.26 7.34 -14.06
C VAL A 88 -0.41 7.79 -12.88
N ASP A 89 0.16 8.99 -12.94
CA ASP A 89 0.98 9.56 -11.87
C ASP A 89 0.18 9.72 -10.57
N GLY A 90 -1.08 10.14 -10.67
CA GLY A 90 -1.98 10.26 -9.53
C GLY A 90 -2.25 8.91 -8.86
N VAL A 91 -2.55 7.88 -9.65
CA VAL A 91 -2.79 6.50 -9.19
C VAL A 91 -1.54 5.91 -8.54
N ASP A 92 -0.36 6.11 -9.13
CA ASP A 92 0.92 5.66 -8.58
C ASP A 92 1.19 6.32 -7.21
N LYS A 93 1.02 7.65 -7.11
CA LYS A 93 1.17 8.38 -5.83
C LYS A 93 0.20 7.88 -4.76
N LEU A 94 -1.08 7.69 -5.11
CA LEU A 94 -2.08 7.14 -4.18
C LEU A 94 -1.69 5.75 -3.70
N THR A 95 -1.23 4.89 -4.61
CA THR A 95 -0.81 3.51 -4.29
C THR A 95 0.37 3.50 -3.32
N LYS A 96 1.40 4.31 -3.58
CA LYS A 96 2.57 4.44 -2.69
C LYS A 96 2.18 4.98 -1.32
N ASN A 97 1.31 5.99 -1.27
CA ASN A 97 0.84 6.56 -0.01
C ASN A 97 0.07 5.53 0.82
N ILE A 98 -0.81 4.74 0.19
CA ILE A 98 -1.54 3.65 0.86
C ILE A 98 -0.55 2.61 1.43
N GLN A 99 0.45 2.19 0.65
CA GLN A 99 1.48 1.24 1.12
C GLN A 99 2.25 1.77 2.33
N LEU A 100 2.71 3.02 2.28
CA LEU A 100 3.42 3.67 3.38
C LEU A 100 2.58 3.78 4.66
N LEU A 101 1.28 4.07 4.52
CA LEU A 101 0.36 4.23 5.65
C LEU A 101 -0.07 2.91 6.28
N SER A 102 -0.34 1.89 5.45
CA SER A 102 -0.72 0.54 5.89
C SER A 102 0.44 -0.24 6.50
N GLY A 103 1.69 0.21 6.30
CA GLY A 103 2.87 -0.51 6.76
C GLY A 103 3.19 -1.73 5.90
N HIS A 104 2.60 -1.82 4.70
CA HIS A 104 2.97 -2.82 3.71
C HIS A 104 4.32 -2.46 3.05
N SER A 105 5.02 -3.48 2.57
CA SER A 105 6.30 -3.32 1.86
C SER A 105 6.10 -2.40 0.64
N THR A 106 6.89 -1.33 0.54
CA THR A 106 6.94 -0.45 -0.64
C THR A 106 7.88 -0.96 -1.73
N GLU A 107 8.61 -2.04 -1.45
CA GLU A 107 9.49 -2.72 -2.42
C GLU A 107 8.68 -3.74 -3.23
N ASN A 108 8.91 -3.77 -4.55
CA ASN A 108 8.50 -4.87 -5.42
C ASN A 108 9.14 -6.17 -4.91
N ARG A 109 8.46 -6.88 -4.01
CA ARG A 109 8.88 -8.22 -3.61
C ARG A 109 8.74 -9.11 -4.84
N SER A 110 9.87 -9.53 -5.41
CA SER A 110 9.90 -10.61 -6.39
C SER A 110 9.18 -11.82 -5.77
N ILE A 111 8.02 -12.17 -6.30
CA ILE A 111 7.30 -13.37 -5.90
C ILE A 111 8.11 -14.55 -6.43
N HIS A 112 8.91 -15.19 -5.57
CA HIS A 112 9.47 -16.50 -5.87
C HIS A 112 8.34 -17.52 -5.76
N ILE A 113 7.75 -17.87 -6.90
CA ILE A 113 6.82 -19.00 -7.00
C ILE A 113 7.68 -20.26 -7.07
N GLU A 114 7.79 -20.98 -5.97
CA GLU A 114 8.28 -22.36 -6.00
C GLU A 114 7.16 -23.24 -6.59
N ILE A 115 7.29 -23.56 -7.87
CA ILE A 115 6.40 -24.56 -8.50
C ILE A 115 6.83 -25.91 -7.93
N SER A 116 5.99 -26.51 -7.09
CA SER A 116 6.20 -27.88 -6.62
C SER A 116 6.21 -28.83 -7.83
N GLU A 117 7.15 -29.79 -7.86
CA GLU A 117 7.31 -30.76 -8.97
C GLU A 117 6.01 -31.51 -9.32
N VAL A 118 5.07 -31.59 -8.37
CA VAL A 118 3.76 -32.21 -8.52
C VAL A 118 2.90 -31.48 -9.58
N ILE A 119 2.99 -30.15 -9.66
CA ILE A 119 2.25 -29.36 -10.66
C ILE A 119 2.94 -29.45 -12.03
N ALA A 120 4.28 -29.50 -12.05
CA ALA A 120 5.05 -29.66 -13.29
C ALA A 120 4.77 -31.00 -13.98
N LYS A 121 4.61 -32.10 -13.22
CA LYS A 121 4.28 -33.42 -13.79
C LYS A 121 2.82 -33.54 -14.25
N LYS A 122 1.88 -32.84 -13.60
CA LYS A 122 0.45 -32.90 -13.96
C LYS A 122 0.13 -32.24 -15.31
N ASN A 123 0.98 -31.31 -15.76
CA ASN A 123 0.83 -30.59 -17.03
C ASN A 123 1.87 -30.99 -18.09
N GLN A 124 2.62 -32.09 -17.88
CA GLN A 124 3.42 -32.65 -18.97
C GLN A 124 2.44 -33.25 -19.99
N PRO A 125 2.51 -32.86 -21.27
CA PRO A 125 1.72 -33.50 -22.31
C PRO A 125 2.09 -34.99 -22.32
N THR A 126 1.10 -35.84 -22.05
CA THR A 126 1.27 -37.28 -22.19
C THR A 126 1.51 -37.59 -23.66
N VAL A 127 2.48 -38.47 -23.92
CA VAL A 127 2.97 -38.82 -25.27
C VAL A 127 1.86 -39.34 -26.19
N ASP A 128 0.71 -39.71 -25.63
CA ASP A 128 -0.47 -40.20 -26.33
C ASP A 128 -1.22 -39.10 -27.12
N ASP A 129 -1.07 -37.81 -26.77
CA ASP A 129 -1.72 -36.71 -27.50
C ASP A 129 -0.95 -36.28 -28.77
N ALA A 130 0.24 -36.84 -29.02
CA ALA A 130 1.11 -36.47 -30.13
C ALA A 130 0.97 -37.36 -31.39
N PHE A 131 0.06 -38.34 -31.41
CA PHE A 131 -0.01 -39.35 -32.48
C PHE A 131 -1.35 -39.40 -33.25
N ILE A 132 -2.15 -38.33 -33.24
CA ILE A 132 -3.31 -38.22 -34.14
C ILE A 132 -3.16 -36.99 -35.06
N GLU A 133 -2.16 -37.00 -35.92
CA GLU A 133 -2.24 -36.27 -37.20
C GLU A 133 -1.29 -36.92 -38.20
N HIS A 134 -1.84 -37.26 -39.38
CA HIS A 134 -1.21 -37.91 -40.55
C HIS A 134 -1.40 -39.44 -40.70
N ALA A 135 -2.65 -39.82 -40.99
CA ALA A 135 -2.92 -40.90 -41.94
C ALA A 135 -4.06 -40.45 -42.87
N GLY A 136 -3.68 -39.79 -43.97
CA GLY A 136 -4.51 -39.40 -45.10
C GLY A 136 -3.65 -39.39 -46.36
#